data_AF-A0A267MRD1-F1
#
_entry.id   AF-A0A267MRD1-F1
#
_cell.length_a   1.000
_cell.length_b   1.000
_cell.length_c   1.000
_cell.angle_alpha   90.00
_cell.angle_beta   90.00
_cell.angle_gamma   90.00
#
_symmetry.space_group_name_H-M   'P 1'
#
loop_
_entity.id
_entity.type
_entity.pdbx_description
1 polymer ?
#
loop_
_entity_poly.entity_id
_entity_poly.type
_entity_poly.pdbx_seq_one_letter_code
_entity_poly.pdbx_strand_id
1 'polypeptide(L)'
;MNYIREAELYLKHYGDLKYSLNHINREITKLKWSGAPSDAKAIVIDDMPQGNKVPEDIMDIAYKLKCYIEMKKETEEKLEEVDATLDEMNEDGEQLGDVLRMWYIDRASKEEIAEELSYSRSNVYYQKDKAIKKFAIRIFGIRGLTAV
;
A
#
# COMPACT_ATOMS: atom_id res chain seq x y z
N MET A 1 18.71 3.05 9.15
CA MET A 1 17.46 3.34 8.41
C MET A 1 16.81 4.55 9.02
N ASN A 2 16.22 5.42 8.20
CA ASN A 2 15.47 6.59 8.68
C ASN A 2 13.97 6.28 8.53
N TYR A 3 13.34 5.80 9.60
CA TYR A 3 11.95 5.34 9.58
C TYR A 3 10.94 6.48 9.42
N ILE A 4 11.29 7.71 9.82
CA ILE A 4 10.48 8.89 9.51
C ILE A 4 10.42 9.12 8.01
N ARG A 5 11.57 9.08 7.34
CA ARG A 5 11.65 9.23 5.88
C ARG A 5 10.91 8.11 5.14
N GLU A 6 10.96 6.89 5.67
CA GLU A 6 10.25 5.74 5.11
C GLU A 6 8.72 5.86 5.28
N ALA A 7 8.27 6.28 6.46
CA ALA A 7 6.88 6.64 6.71
C ALA A 7 6.37 7.72 5.75
N GLU A 8 7.15 8.81 5.57
CA GLU A 8 6.79 9.85 4.60
C GLU A 8 6.72 9.31 3.17
N LEU A 9 7.58 8.36 2.81
CA LEU A 9 7.61 7.77 1.48
C LEU A 9 6.31 7.01 1.19
N TYR A 10 5.84 6.20 2.15
CA TYR A 10 4.55 5.51 2.03
C TYR A 10 3.40 6.48 1.82
N LEU A 11 3.32 7.54 2.62
CA LEU A 11 2.24 8.52 2.52
C LEU A 11 2.32 9.34 1.22
N LYS A 12 3.53 9.77 0.80
CA LYS A 12 3.73 10.55 -0.43
C LYS A 12 3.36 9.77 -1.69
N HIS A 13 3.60 8.47 -1.71
CA HIS A 13 3.35 7.59 -2.85
C HIS A 13 2.08 6.74 -2.67
N TYR A 14 1.26 7.03 -1.66
CA TYR A 14 0.00 6.32 -1.43
C TYR A 14 -0.90 6.35 -2.68
N GLY A 15 -1.01 7.52 -3.33
CA GLY A 15 -1.73 7.65 -4.60
C GLY A 15 -1.15 6.78 -5.71
N ASP A 16 0.18 6.73 -5.85
CA ASP A 16 0.86 5.91 -6.85
C ASP A 16 0.63 4.41 -6.62
N LEU A 17 0.59 3.96 -5.35
CA LEU A 17 0.25 2.59 -4.99
C LEU A 17 -1.21 2.25 -5.36
N LYS A 18 -2.16 3.18 -5.14
CA LYS A 18 -3.54 3.00 -5.61
C LYS A 18 -3.62 2.93 -7.14
N TYR A 19 -2.85 3.75 -7.85
CA TYR A 19 -2.82 3.70 -9.31
C TYR A 19 -2.15 2.43 -9.83
N SER A 20 -1.11 1.92 -9.16
CA SER A 20 -0.42 0.69 -9.57
C SER A 20 -1.34 -0.52 -9.50
N LEU A 21 -2.28 -0.58 -8.55
CA LEU A 21 -3.32 -1.62 -8.50
C LEU A 21 -4.15 -1.68 -9.78
N ASN A 22 -4.46 -0.54 -10.41
CA ASN A 22 -5.17 -0.54 -11.70
C ASN A 22 -4.33 -1.18 -12.80
N HIS A 23 -3.03 -0.91 -12.83
CA HIS A 23 -2.11 -1.54 -13.77
C HIS A 23 -2.02 -3.05 -13.52
N ILE A 24 -1.79 -3.46 -12.28
CA ILE A 24 -1.70 -4.88 -11.88
C ILE A 24 -2.98 -5.63 -12.26
N ASN A 25 -4.17 -5.07 -11.96
CA ASN A 25 -5.44 -5.69 -12.33
C ASN A 25 -5.62 -5.84 -13.85
N ARG A 26 -5.15 -4.87 -14.64
CA ARG A 26 -5.17 -4.98 -16.12
C ARG A 26 -4.26 -6.10 -16.60
N GLU A 27 -3.06 -6.23 -16.05
CA GLU A 27 -2.12 -7.30 -16.42
C GLU A 27 -2.62 -8.68 -16.00
N ILE A 28 -3.18 -8.83 -14.80
CA ILE A 28 -3.86 -10.06 -14.36
C ILE A 28 -4.98 -10.43 -15.34
N THR A 29 -5.80 -9.44 -15.74
CA THR A 29 -6.89 -9.67 -16.70
C THR A 29 -6.33 -10.15 -18.03
N LYS A 30 -5.34 -9.45 -18.62
CA LYS A 30 -4.71 -9.85 -19.88
C LYS A 30 -4.16 -11.27 -19.83
N LEU A 31 -3.44 -11.63 -18.77
CA LEU A 31 -2.83 -12.96 -18.60
C LEU A 31 -3.89 -14.06 -18.52
N LYS A 32 -5.00 -13.82 -17.81
CA LYS A 32 -6.15 -14.74 -17.77
C LYS A 32 -6.77 -14.95 -19.15
N TRP A 33 -6.89 -13.89 -19.96
CA TRP A 33 -7.43 -13.98 -21.33
C TRP A 33 -6.46 -14.67 -22.31
N SER A 34 -5.16 -14.58 -22.11
CA SER A 34 -4.15 -15.24 -22.96
C SER A 34 -3.97 -16.75 -22.70
N GLY A 35 -4.88 -17.37 -21.94
CA GLY A 35 -4.87 -18.82 -21.69
C GLY A 35 -4.10 -19.25 -20.44
N ALA A 36 -3.77 -18.32 -19.52
CA ALA A 36 -3.33 -18.72 -18.19
C ALA A 36 -4.47 -19.49 -17.49
N PRO A 37 -4.23 -20.69 -16.92
CA PRO A 37 -5.22 -21.36 -16.11
C PRO A 37 -5.74 -20.41 -15.02
N SER A 38 -7.07 -20.24 -14.95
CA SER A 38 -7.74 -19.23 -14.13
C SER A 38 -7.49 -19.37 -12.63
N ASP A 39 -7.02 -20.55 -12.20
CA ASP A 39 -6.69 -20.88 -10.83
C ASP A 39 -5.22 -21.30 -10.74
N ALA A 40 -4.41 -20.52 -10.01
CA ALA A 40 -3.05 -20.91 -9.62
C ALA A 40 -3.02 -22.21 -8.79
N LYS A 41 -4.18 -22.72 -8.35
CA LYS A 41 -4.38 -24.02 -7.69
C LYS A 41 -4.81 -25.15 -8.64
N ALA A 42 -5.24 -24.86 -9.86
CA ALA A 42 -5.75 -25.87 -10.80
C ALA A 42 -4.70 -26.38 -11.79
N ILE A 43 -3.42 -26.05 -11.62
CA ILE A 43 -2.35 -26.87 -12.19
C ILE A 43 -2.21 -28.11 -11.30
N VAL A 44 -3.24 -28.97 -11.34
CA VAL A 44 -3.11 -30.36 -10.91
C VAL A 44 -2.23 -31.01 -11.96
N ILE A 45 -0.92 -31.06 -11.69
CA ILE A 45 0.07 -31.77 -12.51
C ILE A 45 -0.27 -33.27 -12.59
N ASP A 46 -1.13 -33.77 -11.70
CA ASP A 46 -1.41 -35.19 -11.47
C ASP A 46 -2.37 -35.84 -12.47
N ASP A 47 -3.13 -35.06 -13.25
CA ASP A 47 -4.16 -35.57 -14.18
C ASP A 47 -3.79 -35.36 -15.67
N MET A 48 -2.55 -34.96 -15.96
CA MET A 48 -2.08 -34.86 -17.35
C MET A 48 -1.62 -36.22 -17.89
N PRO A 49 -1.98 -36.57 -19.15
CA PRO A 49 -1.49 -37.79 -19.77
C PRO A 49 0.04 -37.78 -19.74
N GLN A 50 0.63 -38.80 -19.11
CA GLN A 50 2.08 -38.98 -19.04
C GLN A 50 2.66 -39.05 -20.46
N GLY A 51 3.07 -37.91 -21.01
CA GLY A 51 3.63 -37.89 -22.37
C GLY A 51 3.79 -36.51 -23.00
N ASN A 52 2.97 -35.51 -22.67
CA ASN A 52 3.08 -34.20 -23.30
C ASN A 52 3.75 -33.19 -22.37
N LYS A 53 4.95 -32.73 -22.76
CA LYS A 53 5.58 -31.55 -22.16
C LYS A 53 4.58 -30.39 -22.23
N VAL A 54 4.22 -29.84 -21.08
CA VAL A 54 3.53 -28.54 -21.03
C VAL A 54 4.41 -27.55 -21.81
N PRO A 55 3.87 -26.81 -22.80
CA PRO A 55 4.63 -25.79 -23.51
C PRO A 55 5.23 -24.81 -22.51
N GLU A 56 6.52 -24.50 -22.66
CA GLU A 56 7.29 -23.60 -21.79
C GLU A 56 6.59 -22.23 -21.64
N ASP A 57 5.95 -21.76 -22.71
CA ASP A 57 5.15 -20.53 -22.77
C ASP A 57 3.99 -20.51 -21.75
N ILE A 58 3.35 -21.65 -21.49
CA ILE A 58 2.24 -21.74 -20.52
C ILE A 58 2.76 -21.64 -19.09
N MET A 59 3.94 -22.23 -18.81
CA MET A 59 4.57 -22.10 -17.49
C MET A 59 5.01 -20.66 -17.22
N ASP A 60 5.57 -19.98 -18.22
CA ASP A 60 5.96 -18.57 -18.10
C ASP A 60 4.75 -17.65 -17.85
N ILE A 61 3.65 -17.86 -18.58
CA ILE A 61 2.39 -17.14 -18.36
C ILE A 61 1.83 -17.39 -16.95
N ALA A 62 1.82 -18.64 -16.48
CA ALA A 62 1.33 -19.00 -15.15
C ALA A 62 2.19 -18.39 -14.04
N TYR A 63 3.51 -18.40 -14.20
CA TYR A 63 4.45 -17.77 -13.27
C TYR A 63 4.24 -16.26 -13.19
N LYS A 64 4.13 -15.57 -14.34
CA LYS A 64 3.82 -14.13 -14.39
C LYS A 64 2.50 -13.80 -13.69
N LEU A 65 1.46 -14.60 -13.93
CA LEU A 65 0.16 -14.41 -13.27
C LEU A 65 0.29 -14.53 -11.75
N LYS A 66 1.04 -15.52 -11.27
CA LYS A 66 1.32 -15.69 -9.83
C LYS A 66 2.02 -14.46 -9.25
N CYS A 67 3.08 -13.96 -9.89
CA CYS A 67 3.80 -12.77 -9.44
C CYS A 67 2.89 -11.53 -9.36
N TYR A 68 2.02 -11.32 -10.35
CA TYR A 68 1.07 -10.19 -10.29
C TYR A 68 0.01 -10.36 -9.20
N ILE A 69 -0.47 -11.58 -8.93
CA ILE A 69 -1.39 -11.85 -7.82
C ILE A 69 -0.72 -11.58 -6.47
N GLU A 70 0.53 -12.02 -6.29
CA GLU A 70 1.30 -11.76 -5.07
C GLU A 70 1.56 -10.26 -4.90
N MET A 71 2.01 -9.57 -5.95
CA MET A 71 2.23 -8.11 -5.93
C MET A 71 0.94 -7.34 -5.62
N LYS A 72 -0.19 -7.77 -6.18
CA LYS A 72 -1.51 -7.19 -5.88
C LYS A 72 -1.80 -7.30 -4.39
N LYS A 73 -1.68 -8.51 -3.85
CA LYS A 73 -1.97 -8.80 -2.45
C LYS A 73 -1.09 -7.94 -1.52
N GLU A 74 0.22 -7.93 -1.75
CA GLU A 74 1.16 -7.12 -0.95
C GLU A 74 0.84 -5.62 -1.00
N THR A 75 0.42 -5.12 -2.16
CA THR A 75 0.04 -3.70 -2.33
C THR A 75 -1.28 -3.39 -1.61
N GLU A 76 -2.28 -4.26 -1.71
CA GLU A 76 -3.57 -4.12 -1.02
C GLU A 76 -3.39 -4.16 0.51
N GLU A 77 -2.65 -5.14 1.02
CA GLU A 77 -2.35 -5.28 2.45
C GLU A 77 -1.61 -4.05 2.99
N LYS A 78 -0.64 -3.51 2.23
CA LYS A 78 0.09 -2.31 2.65
C LYS A 78 -0.80 -1.06 2.65
N LEU A 79 -1.69 -0.91 1.67
CA LEU A 79 -2.64 0.21 1.64
C LEU A 79 -3.63 0.13 2.81
N GLU A 80 -4.15 -1.06 3.10
CA GLU A 80 -5.05 -1.31 4.23
C GLU A 80 -4.36 -1.02 5.57
N GLU A 81 -3.11 -1.47 5.75
CA GLU A 81 -2.32 -1.16 6.95
C GLU A 81 -2.13 0.35 7.15
N VAL A 82 -1.83 1.08 6.07
CA VAL A 82 -1.69 2.54 6.12
C VAL A 82 -3.01 3.21 6.47
N ASP A 83 -4.11 2.80 5.84
CA ASP A 83 -5.43 3.38 6.11
C ASP A 83 -5.89 3.10 7.55
N ALA A 84 -5.80 1.86 8.00
CA ALA A 84 -6.13 1.49 9.39
C ALA A 84 -5.29 2.28 10.39
N THR A 85 -3.98 2.39 10.16
CA THR A 85 -3.09 3.15 11.05
C THR A 85 -3.48 4.63 11.13
N LEU A 86 -3.83 5.24 10.00
CA LEU A 86 -4.26 6.65 9.96
C LEU A 86 -5.59 6.82 10.71
N ASP A 87 -6.53 5.89 10.53
CA ASP A 87 -7.85 5.97 11.18
C ASP A 87 -7.73 5.78 12.70
N GLU A 88 -6.99 4.77 13.15
CA GLU A 88 -6.70 4.55 14.57
C GLU A 88 -5.95 5.74 15.20
N MET A 89 -5.22 6.54 14.41
CA MET A 89 -4.51 7.71 14.94
C MET A 89 -5.45 8.85 15.33
N ASN A 90 -6.70 8.81 14.84
CA ASN A 90 -7.76 9.76 15.16
C ASN A 90 -8.61 9.35 16.38
N GLU A 91 -8.57 8.08 16.80
CA GLU A 91 -9.42 7.53 17.88
C GLU A 91 -9.12 8.14 19.27
N ASP A 92 -7.90 8.64 19.49
CA ASP A 92 -7.49 9.27 20.76
C ASP A 92 -8.00 10.72 20.92
N GLY A 93 -8.89 11.19 20.03
CA GLY A 93 -9.36 12.57 19.98
C GLY A 93 -8.34 13.57 19.40
N GLU A 94 -7.15 13.09 19.03
CA GLU A 94 -6.15 13.85 18.29
C GLU A 94 -6.32 13.56 16.80
N GLN A 95 -6.66 14.56 15.97
CA GLN A 95 -6.87 14.41 14.51
C GLN A 95 -5.56 14.22 13.71
N LEU A 96 -4.60 13.46 14.25
CA LEU A 96 -3.26 13.31 13.69
C LEU A 96 -3.25 12.49 12.38
N GLY A 97 -4.15 11.52 12.25
CA GLY A 97 -4.33 10.79 11.00
C GLY A 97 -4.77 11.71 9.88
N ASP A 98 -5.75 12.58 10.17
CA ASP A 98 -6.27 13.55 9.21
C ASP A 98 -5.21 14.56 8.78
N VAL A 99 -4.36 15.03 9.71
CA VAL A 99 -3.21 15.88 9.36
C VAL A 99 -2.34 15.22 8.30
N LEU A 100 -2.04 13.92 8.44
CA LEU A 100 -1.19 13.21 7.49
C LEU A 100 -1.88 12.95 6.16
N ARG A 101 -3.18 12.59 6.17
CA ARG A 101 -3.99 12.43 4.95
C ARG A 101 -3.99 13.73 4.15
N MET A 102 -4.39 14.84 4.78
CA MET A 102 -4.46 16.13 4.10
C MET A 102 -3.08 16.59 3.60
N TRP A 103 -2.03 16.44 4.41
CA TRP A 103 -0.69 16.92 4.05
C TRP A 103 -0.03 16.12 2.93
N TYR A 104 -0.02 14.80 3.04
CA TYR A 104 0.77 13.94 2.14
C TYR A 104 -0.05 13.33 1.01
N ILE A 105 -1.33 13.03 1.23
CA ILE A 105 -2.20 12.38 0.25
C ILE A 105 -2.95 13.44 -0.56
N ASP A 106 -3.69 14.31 0.12
CA ASP A 106 -4.53 15.32 -0.56
C ASP A 106 -3.73 16.54 -1.03
N ARG A 107 -2.48 16.68 -0.55
CA ARG A 107 -1.58 17.81 -0.84
C ARG A 107 -2.19 19.17 -0.46
N ALA A 108 -3.02 19.18 0.58
CA ALA A 108 -3.62 20.39 1.13
C ALA A 108 -2.53 21.33 1.67
N SER A 109 -2.76 22.62 1.50
CA SER A 109 -1.96 23.67 2.08
C SER A 109 -2.07 23.69 3.60
N LYS A 110 -1.10 24.32 4.25
CA LYS A 110 -1.10 24.52 5.71
C LYS A 110 -2.34 25.29 6.18
N GLU A 111 -2.80 26.24 5.37
CA GLU A 111 -3.99 27.04 5.63
C GLU A 111 -5.26 26.19 5.62
N GLU A 112 -5.44 25.34 4.60
CA GLU A 112 -6.57 24.42 4.50
C GLU A 112 -6.59 23.43 5.66
N ILE A 113 -5.43 22.89 6.05
CA ILE A 113 -5.31 21.96 7.20
C ILE A 113 -5.64 22.66 8.52
N ALA A 114 -5.19 23.91 8.69
CA ALA A 114 -5.49 24.69 9.89
C ALA A 114 -7.00 24.94 10.02
N GLU A 115 -7.65 25.27 8.91
CA GLU A 115 -9.08 25.55 8.86
C GLU A 115 -9.91 24.28 9.11
N GLU A 116 -9.65 23.21 8.36
CA GLU A 116 -10.43 21.96 8.44
C GLU A 116 -10.31 21.29 9.82
N LEU A 117 -9.09 21.27 10.40
CA LEU A 117 -8.83 20.62 11.68
C LEU A 117 -8.91 21.58 12.88
N SER A 118 -9.39 22.81 12.67
CA SER A 118 -9.51 23.83 13.72
C SER A 118 -8.20 24.08 14.49
N TYR A 119 -7.06 23.97 13.81
CA TYR A 119 -5.74 24.25 14.37
C TYR A 119 -5.31 25.68 14.13
N SER A 120 -4.50 26.22 15.04
CA SER A 120 -3.80 27.47 14.73
C SER A 120 -2.76 27.21 13.63
N ARG A 121 -2.61 28.15 12.69
CA ARG A 121 -1.65 28.05 11.57
C ARG A 121 -0.22 27.78 12.03
N SER A 122 0.17 28.28 13.21
CA SER A 122 1.49 28.03 13.80
C SER A 122 1.65 26.61 14.35
N ASN A 123 0.56 25.92 14.68
CA ASN A 123 0.58 24.59 15.27
C ASN A 123 0.55 23.46 14.24
N VAL A 124 0.14 23.72 12.98
CA VAL A 124 0.01 22.67 11.95
C VAL A 124 1.31 21.89 11.73
N TYR A 125 2.46 22.57 11.62
CA TYR A 125 3.74 21.89 11.45
C TYR A 125 4.09 21.01 12.65
N TYR A 126 3.80 21.48 13.87
CA TYR A 126 4.03 20.71 15.09
C TYR A 126 3.13 19.46 15.12
N GLN A 127 1.86 19.59 14.77
CA GLN A 127 0.95 18.44 14.69
C GLN A 127 1.38 17.47 13.59
N LYS A 128 1.82 17.96 12.43
CA LYS A 128 2.34 17.13 11.34
C LYS A 128 3.60 16.36 11.75
N ASP A 129 4.55 17.03 12.43
CA ASP A 129 5.77 16.38 12.93
C ASP A 129 5.48 15.37 14.05
N LYS A 130 4.52 15.67 14.93
CA LYS A 130 4.03 14.72 15.95
C LYS A 130 3.36 13.51 15.28
N ALA A 131 2.51 13.76 14.29
CA ALA A 131 1.77 12.73 13.58
C ALA A 131 2.70 11.77 12.84
N ILE A 132 3.68 12.28 12.08
CA ILE A 132 4.58 11.40 11.30
C ILE A 132 5.44 10.51 12.21
N LYS A 133 5.84 11.01 13.39
CA LYS A 133 6.53 10.22 14.41
C LYS A 133 5.63 9.10 14.95
N LYS A 134 4.39 9.42 15.32
CA LYS A 134 3.39 8.44 15.80
C LYS A 134 3.12 7.37 14.73
N PHE A 135 2.94 7.78 13.48
CA PHE A 135 2.73 6.89 12.34
C PHE A 135 3.91 5.96 12.11
N ALA A 136 5.15 6.48 12.11
CA ALA A 136 6.36 5.65 11.97
C ALA A 136 6.49 4.60 13.09
N ILE A 137 6.12 4.95 14.32
CA ILE A 137 6.10 3.99 15.44
C ILE A 137 5.04 2.91 15.22
N ARG A 138 3.84 3.26 14.76
CA ARG A 138 2.76 2.28 14.55
C ARG A 138 3.09 1.30 13.42
N ILE A 139 3.64 1.78 12.30
CA ILE A 139 4.02 0.94 11.15
C ILE A 139 5.26 0.09 11.43
N PHE A 140 6.31 0.66 12.03
CA PHE A 140 7.61 -0.01 12.16
C PHE A 140 7.90 -0.56 13.57
N GLY A 141 7.00 -0.36 14.52
CA GLY A 141 7.13 -0.80 15.91
C GLY A 141 8.38 -0.23 16.59
N ILE A 142 9.11 -1.10 17.31
CA ILE A 142 10.34 -0.74 18.05
C ILE A 142 11.40 -0.08 17.16
N ARG A 143 11.44 -0.45 15.88
CA ARG A 143 12.37 0.12 14.92
C ARG A 143 12.02 1.59 14.65
N GLY A 144 10.73 1.90 14.47
CA GLY A 144 10.24 3.27 14.35
C GLY A 144 10.55 4.12 15.59
N LEU A 145 10.38 3.56 16.79
CA LEU A 145 10.65 4.27 18.05
C LEU A 145 12.11 4.74 18.18
N THR A 146 13.07 3.93 17.74
CA THR A 146 14.51 4.29 17.80
C THR A 146 14.92 5.44 16.88
N ALA A 147 14.03 5.90 15.99
CA ALA A 147 14.30 7.00 15.06
C ALA A 147 13.56 8.31 15.41
N VAL A 148 12.82 8.36 16.51
CA VAL A 148 11.94 9.47 16.90
C VAL A 148 12.56 10.42 17.92
#